data_AF-A0AAV5E9U0-F1
#
_entry.id   AF-A0AAV5E9U0-F1
#
_cell.length_a   1.000
_cell.length_b   1.000
_cell.length_c   1.000
_cell.angle_alpha   90.00
_cell.angle_beta   90.00
_cell.angle_gamma   90.00
#
_symmetry.space_group_name_H-M   'P 1'
#
loop_
_entity.id
_entity.type
_entity.pdbx_description
1 polymer ?
#
loop_
_entity_poly.entity_id
_entity_poly.type
_entity_poly.pdbx_seq_one_letter_code
_entity_poly.pdbx_strand_id
1 'polypeptide(L)'
;MLSSTVIGFDAAASKHKVVRLYEGWDREQHCEVYGLRSDGGWWRSCAGQVPPHAAKGLDGRPPVFLDGCFYWHVNTWRNFHGTEAARFSTPEPILSLSVDTEQFGWVPPPEERAHYSFHIAEIDGSLCVAVDLRLTVEEYELWTRPTGSSSQVSWSLRCRLSLVSLPRAHDR
;
A
#
# COMPACT_ATOMS: atom_id res chain seq x y z
N MET A 1 3.16 -14.73 -10.67
CA MET A 1 1.82 -14.39 -10.12
C MET A 1 2.08 -13.57 -8.88
N LEU A 2 1.71 -12.30 -8.90
CA LEU A 2 1.86 -11.42 -7.74
C LEU A 2 0.58 -11.54 -6.91
N SER A 3 0.74 -11.75 -5.62
CA SER A 3 -0.35 -11.83 -4.66
C SER A 3 0.09 -11.18 -3.36
N SER A 4 -0.84 -10.52 -2.71
CA SER A 4 -0.69 -10.01 -1.36
C SER A 4 -1.78 -10.58 -0.48
N THR A 5 -1.46 -10.87 0.78
CA THR A 5 -2.44 -11.24 1.81
C THR A 5 -2.22 -10.36 3.03
N VAL A 6 -3.31 -9.91 3.66
CA VAL A 6 -3.29 -9.02 4.83
C VAL A 6 -4.39 -9.42 5.79
N ILE A 7 -4.18 -9.18 7.09
CA ILE A 7 -5.19 -9.37 8.13
C ILE A 7 -5.46 -8.03 8.81
N GLY A 8 -6.73 -7.78 9.14
CA GLY A 8 -7.17 -6.57 9.82
C GLY A 8 -8.44 -6.80 10.61
N PHE A 9 -8.79 -5.83 11.44
CA PHE A 9 -9.96 -5.88 12.29
C PHE A 9 -11.09 -5.00 11.73
N ASP A 10 -12.23 -5.62 11.46
CA ASP A 10 -13.49 -4.93 11.17
C ASP A 10 -14.16 -4.55 12.50
N ALA A 11 -14.04 -3.28 12.88
CA ALA A 11 -14.62 -2.78 14.12
C ALA A 11 -16.15 -2.81 14.12
N ALA A 12 -16.80 -2.61 12.96
CA ALA A 12 -18.26 -2.62 12.84
C ALA A 12 -18.82 -4.02 13.03
N ALA A 13 -18.14 -5.04 12.49
CA ALA A 13 -18.54 -6.44 12.65
C ALA A 13 -17.91 -7.13 13.88
N SER A 14 -16.98 -6.46 14.58
CA SER A 14 -16.17 -7.00 15.68
C SER A 14 -15.45 -8.30 15.32
N LYS A 15 -14.82 -8.35 14.13
CA LYS A 15 -14.22 -9.57 13.57
C LYS A 15 -12.92 -9.30 12.83
N HIS A 16 -12.03 -10.27 12.85
CA HIS A 16 -10.86 -10.25 11.96
C HIS A 16 -11.24 -10.72 10.56
N LYS A 17 -10.74 -10.00 9.56
CA LYS A 17 -10.83 -10.36 8.14
C LYS A 17 -9.42 -10.58 7.61
N VAL A 18 -9.24 -11.63 6.82
CA VAL A 18 -8.07 -11.80 5.96
C VAL A 18 -8.48 -11.41 4.55
N VAL A 19 -7.69 -10.59 3.88
CA VAL A 19 -7.92 -10.20 2.49
C VAL A 19 -6.75 -10.66 1.65
N ARG A 20 -7.03 -11.21 0.48
CA ARG A 20 -6.03 -11.47 -0.54
C ARG A 20 -6.36 -10.72 -1.83
N LEU A 21 -5.34 -10.08 -2.40
CA LEU A 21 -5.37 -9.40 -3.68
C LEU A 21 -4.41 -10.14 -4.62
N TYR A 22 -4.86 -10.55 -5.79
CA TYR A 22 -4.04 -11.31 -6.73
C TYR A 22 -4.54 -11.17 -8.18
N GLU A 23 -3.63 -11.42 -9.12
CA GLU A 23 -3.97 -11.54 -10.54
C GLU A 23 -4.22 -13.01 -10.88
N GLY A 24 -5.38 -13.32 -11.45
CA GLY A 24 -5.78 -14.64 -11.90
C GLY A 24 -5.02 -15.09 -13.15
N TRP A 25 -5.21 -16.35 -13.56
CA TRP A 25 -4.57 -16.88 -14.78
C TRP A 25 -5.16 -16.30 -16.07
N ASP A 26 -6.41 -15.86 -15.99
CA ASP A 26 -7.13 -15.04 -16.97
C ASP A 26 -6.63 -13.59 -17.04
N ARG A 27 -5.67 -13.21 -16.16
CA ARG A 27 -5.17 -11.85 -15.97
C ARG A 27 -6.20 -10.88 -15.38
N GLU A 28 -7.31 -11.41 -14.85
CA GLU A 28 -8.27 -10.62 -14.09
C GLU A 28 -7.73 -10.32 -12.68
N GLN A 29 -8.20 -9.22 -12.12
CA GLN A 29 -7.76 -8.77 -10.79
C GLN A 29 -8.81 -9.24 -9.78
N HIS A 30 -8.38 -10.01 -8.79
CA HIS A 30 -9.28 -10.56 -7.78
C HIS A 30 -8.92 -10.04 -6.40
N CYS A 31 -9.97 -9.72 -5.65
CA CYS A 31 -9.88 -9.45 -4.23
C CYS A 31 -10.86 -10.37 -3.53
N GLU A 32 -10.38 -11.10 -2.55
CA GLU A 32 -11.19 -12.01 -1.76
C GLU A 32 -10.98 -11.78 -0.28
N VAL A 33 -12.05 -12.01 0.47
CA VAL A 33 -12.14 -11.79 1.91
C VAL A 33 -12.48 -13.11 2.58
N TYR A 34 -11.72 -13.45 3.61
CA TYR A 34 -11.97 -14.54 4.52
C TYR A 34 -12.35 -13.97 5.88
N GLY A 35 -13.59 -14.22 6.30
CA GLY A 35 -14.01 -13.91 7.66
C GLY A 35 -13.55 -15.01 8.61
N LEU A 36 -12.71 -14.68 9.60
CA LEU A 36 -12.42 -15.62 10.69
C LEU A 36 -13.68 -15.77 11.54
N ARG A 37 -14.38 -16.88 11.37
CA ARG A 37 -15.47 -17.30 12.25
C ARG A 37 -15.11 -18.62 12.93
N SER A 38 -15.64 -18.85 14.13
CA SER A 38 -15.42 -20.05 14.93
C SER A 38 -15.95 -21.34 14.29
N ASP A 39 -16.80 -21.24 13.27
CA ASP A 39 -17.52 -22.32 12.59
C ASP A 39 -16.93 -22.72 11.21
N GLY A 40 -15.74 -22.21 10.85
CA GLY A 40 -15.06 -22.50 9.58
C GLY A 40 -15.42 -21.46 8.51
N GLY A 41 -14.50 -20.51 8.28
CA GLY A 41 -14.68 -19.50 7.24
C GLY A 41 -14.44 -20.06 5.83
N TRP A 42 -14.97 -19.37 4.83
CA TRP A 42 -14.70 -19.59 3.41
C TRP A 42 -14.27 -18.27 2.73
N TRP A 43 -13.50 -18.38 1.65
CA TRP A 43 -13.08 -17.23 0.84
C TRP A 43 -14.21 -16.76 -0.05
N ARG A 44 -14.59 -15.49 0.05
CA ARG A 44 -15.59 -14.88 -0.83
C ARG A 44 -15.00 -13.71 -1.59
N SER A 45 -15.61 -13.36 -2.71
CA SER A 45 -15.29 -12.10 -3.39
C SER A 45 -15.48 -10.90 -2.46
N CYS A 46 -14.56 -9.94 -2.57
CA CYS A 46 -14.68 -8.61 -1.99
C CYS A 46 -15.91 -7.90 -2.55
N ALA A 47 -16.65 -7.16 -1.71
CA ALA A 47 -17.87 -6.49 -2.16
C ALA A 47 -17.60 -5.34 -3.14
N GLY A 48 -16.50 -4.61 -2.98
CA GLY A 48 -16.09 -3.55 -3.89
C GLY A 48 -15.46 -4.07 -5.18
N GLN A 49 -15.66 -3.31 -6.26
CA GLN A 49 -15.02 -3.58 -7.54
C GLN A 49 -13.50 -3.36 -7.43
N VAL A 50 -12.73 -4.40 -7.76
CA VAL A 50 -11.27 -4.33 -7.77
C VAL A 50 -10.84 -3.37 -8.87
N PRO A 51 -10.02 -2.35 -8.57
CA PRO A 51 -9.50 -1.45 -9.59
C PRO A 51 -8.72 -2.24 -10.65
N PRO A 52 -8.84 -1.87 -11.93
CA PRO A 52 -7.99 -2.43 -12.97
C PRO A 52 -6.51 -2.37 -12.55
N HIS A 53 -5.80 -3.48 -12.74
CA HIS A 53 -4.37 -3.62 -12.49
C HIS A 53 -3.88 -3.50 -11.03
N ALA A 54 -4.79 -3.44 -10.04
CA ALA A 54 -4.43 -3.37 -8.63
C ALA A 54 -3.45 -4.47 -8.18
N ALA A 55 -3.71 -5.72 -8.57
CA ALA A 55 -2.85 -6.85 -8.20
C ALA A 55 -1.58 -6.94 -9.05
N LYS A 56 -1.66 -6.61 -10.34
CA LYS A 56 -0.49 -6.54 -11.24
C LYS A 56 0.54 -5.52 -10.77
N GLY A 57 0.10 -4.42 -10.16
CA GLY A 57 0.98 -3.40 -9.63
C GLY A 57 1.66 -3.75 -8.30
N LEU A 58 1.31 -4.88 -7.66
CA LEU A 58 1.99 -5.34 -6.44
C LEU A 58 3.46 -5.65 -6.73
N ASP A 59 4.34 -5.41 -5.77
CA ASP A 59 5.78 -5.64 -5.91
C ASP A 59 6.38 -6.48 -4.77
N GLY A 60 5.51 -7.18 -4.04
CA GLY A 60 5.88 -8.04 -2.92
C GLY A 60 6.14 -7.30 -1.62
N ARG A 61 6.01 -5.96 -1.58
CA ARG A 61 6.05 -5.21 -0.33
C ARG A 61 4.83 -5.56 0.54
N PRO A 62 4.99 -5.71 1.86
CA PRO A 62 3.89 -6.04 2.74
C PRO A 62 2.88 -4.87 2.80
N PRO A 63 1.58 -5.16 2.79
CA PRO A 63 0.57 -4.15 3.06
C PRO A 63 0.55 -3.72 4.52
N VAL A 64 -0.08 -2.58 4.76
CA VAL A 64 -0.26 -2.00 6.09
C VAL A 64 -1.74 -2.00 6.46
N PHE A 65 -2.07 -2.36 7.70
CA PHE A 65 -3.40 -2.15 8.27
C PHE A 65 -3.36 -0.96 9.22
N LEU A 66 -4.22 0.04 8.99
CA LEU A 66 -4.32 1.24 9.82
C LEU A 66 -5.75 1.79 9.73
N ASP A 67 -6.32 2.14 10.88
CA ASP A 67 -7.61 2.84 11.00
C ASP A 67 -8.74 2.22 10.16
N GLY A 68 -8.87 0.89 10.23
CA GLY A 68 -9.90 0.16 9.51
C GLY A 68 -9.66 0.05 8.00
N CYS A 69 -8.48 0.42 7.50
CA CYS A 69 -8.11 0.32 6.10
C CYS A 69 -6.86 -0.53 5.90
N PHE A 70 -6.80 -1.24 4.77
CA PHE A 70 -5.57 -1.81 4.25
C PHE A 70 -4.94 -0.88 3.21
N TYR A 71 -3.62 -0.84 3.17
CA TYR A 71 -2.85 -0.03 2.22
C TYR A 71 -1.81 -0.89 1.51
N TRP A 72 -1.70 -0.73 0.18
CA TRP A 72 -0.67 -1.36 -0.65
C TRP A 72 0.10 -0.32 -1.44
N HIS A 73 1.40 -0.53 -1.56
CA HIS A 73 2.20 0.15 -2.57
C HIS A 73 1.91 -0.46 -3.96
N VAL A 74 1.63 0.38 -4.95
CA VAL A 74 1.43 -0.03 -6.34
C VAL A 74 2.57 0.51 -7.20
N ASN A 75 3.44 -0.39 -7.65
CA ASN A 75 4.58 -0.05 -8.48
C ASN A 75 4.18 0.01 -9.95
N THR A 76 3.76 1.20 -10.40
CA THR A 76 3.31 1.36 -11.79
C THR A 76 4.46 1.33 -12.79
N TRP A 77 5.61 1.92 -12.42
CA TRP A 77 6.77 2.03 -13.29
C TRP A 77 7.37 0.67 -13.71
N ARG A 78 7.51 -0.26 -12.76
CA ARG A 78 8.13 -1.57 -13.04
C ARG A 78 7.18 -2.57 -13.66
N ASN A 79 5.88 -2.47 -13.36
CA ASN A 79 4.91 -3.51 -13.71
C ASN A 79 4.05 -3.18 -14.94
N PHE A 80 4.07 -1.94 -15.44
CA PHE A 80 3.36 -1.54 -16.66
C PHE A 80 4.32 -1.04 -17.73
N HIS A 81 4.05 -1.43 -18.98
CA HIS A 81 4.84 -1.03 -20.15
C HIS A 81 3.93 -0.61 -21.31
N GLY A 82 4.48 0.16 -22.26
CA GLY A 82 3.77 0.55 -23.49
C GLY A 82 2.46 1.27 -23.24
N THR A 83 1.38 0.82 -23.88
CA THR A 83 0.05 1.44 -23.78
C THR A 83 -0.59 1.26 -22.41
N GLU A 84 -0.26 0.19 -21.67
CA GLU A 84 -0.71 0.02 -20.29
C GLU A 84 -0.05 1.05 -19.37
N ALA A 85 1.25 1.29 -19.54
CA ALA A 85 1.94 2.35 -18.82
C ALA A 85 1.23 3.69 -19.09
N ALA A 86 0.97 4.06 -20.33
CA ALA A 86 0.27 5.32 -20.63
C ALA A 86 -1.14 5.42 -20.03
N ARG A 87 -1.89 4.31 -19.95
CA ARG A 87 -3.26 4.28 -19.39
C ARG A 87 -3.29 4.29 -17.87
N PHE A 88 -2.32 3.65 -17.24
CA PHE A 88 -2.28 3.43 -15.78
C PHE A 88 -1.13 4.18 -15.10
N SER A 89 -0.42 5.05 -15.82
CA SER A 89 0.51 6.05 -15.29
C SER A 89 -0.26 7.02 -14.42
N THR A 90 -0.48 6.57 -13.19
CA THR A 90 -0.86 7.40 -12.07
C THR A 90 0.42 7.71 -11.30
N PRO A 91 0.59 8.93 -10.79
CA PRO A 91 1.65 9.21 -9.82
C PRO A 91 1.51 8.19 -8.68
N GLU A 92 2.56 7.40 -8.45
CA GLU A 92 2.59 6.09 -7.78
C GLU A 92 1.61 5.97 -6.60
N PRO A 93 0.42 5.40 -6.83
CA PRO A 93 -0.65 5.55 -5.86
C PRO A 93 -0.56 4.48 -4.78
N ILE A 94 -0.89 4.86 -3.54
CA ILE A 94 -1.10 3.91 -2.47
C ILE A 94 -2.55 3.44 -2.61
N LEU A 95 -2.76 2.17 -2.94
CA LEU A 95 -4.08 1.56 -2.97
C LEU A 95 -4.60 1.41 -1.55
N SER A 96 -5.84 1.80 -1.28
CA SER A 96 -6.50 1.56 -0.01
C SER A 96 -7.73 0.66 -0.17
N LEU A 97 -8.03 -0.16 0.84
CA LEU A 97 -9.28 -0.92 0.95
C LEU A 97 -9.87 -0.72 2.35
N SER A 98 -11.08 -0.18 2.43
CA SER A 98 -11.81 -0.08 3.69
C SER A 98 -12.26 -1.48 4.13
N VAL A 99 -11.98 -1.86 5.37
CA VAL A 99 -12.26 -3.22 5.86
C VAL A 99 -13.75 -3.45 6.12
N ASP A 100 -14.47 -2.42 6.54
CA ASP A 100 -15.89 -2.47 6.87
C ASP A 100 -16.79 -2.52 5.62
N THR A 101 -16.53 -1.63 4.67
CA THR A 101 -17.33 -1.43 3.45
C THR A 101 -16.76 -2.17 2.24
N GLU A 102 -15.52 -2.66 2.35
CA GLU A 102 -14.82 -3.37 1.27
C GLU A 102 -14.68 -2.53 -0.01
N GLN A 103 -14.63 -1.21 0.16
CA GLN A 103 -14.47 -0.26 -0.94
C GLN A 103 -13.01 0.13 -1.14
N PHE A 104 -12.60 0.13 -2.40
CA PHE A 104 -11.28 0.58 -2.79
C PHE A 104 -11.21 2.09 -2.91
N GLY A 105 -10.03 2.62 -2.62
CA GLY A 105 -9.68 4.02 -2.79
C GLY A 105 -8.22 4.19 -3.15
N TRP A 106 -7.82 5.43 -3.38
CA TRP A 106 -6.44 5.78 -3.70
C TRP A 106 -5.99 6.91 -2.79
N VAL A 107 -4.81 6.75 -2.20
CA VAL A 107 -4.11 7.80 -1.46
C VAL A 107 -2.97 8.30 -2.34
N PRO A 108 -2.92 9.60 -2.67
CA PRO A 108 -1.81 10.15 -3.43
C PRO A 108 -0.52 10.02 -2.60
N PRO A 109 0.64 9.78 -3.23
CA PRO A 109 1.92 9.88 -2.54
C PRO A 109 2.23 11.34 -2.15
N PRO A 110 3.27 11.61 -1.34
CA PRO A 110 3.79 12.97 -1.15
C PRO A 110 4.10 13.59 -2.52
N GLU A 111 3.55 14.78 -2.83
CA GLU A 111 3.50 15.37 -4.20
C GLU A 111 4.86 15.39 -4.91
N GLU A 112 5.93 15.75 -4.21
CA GLU A 112 7.27 15.83 -4.80
C GLU A 112 7.98 14.47 -4.96
N ARG A 113 7.33 13.37 -4.55
CA ARG A 113 7.97 12.04 -4.45
C ARG A 113 7.22 10.93 -5.20
N ALA A 114 6.26 11.29 -6.04
CA ALA A 114 5.40 10.38 -6.79
C ALA A 114 6.10 9.50 -7.87
N HIS A 115 7.43 9.62 -8.00
CA HIS A 115 8.25 8.87 -8.96
C HIS A 115 9.38 8.10 -8.28
N TYR A 116 9.39 8.06 -6.95
CA TYR A 116 10.41 7.38 -6.18
C TYR A 116 9.83 6.13 -5.57
N SER A 117 10.61 5.05 -5.61
CA SER A 117 10.28 3.86 -4.86
C SER A 117 10.20 4.17 -3.36
N PHE A 118 9.08 3.82 -2.74
CA PHE A 118 8.90 3.98 -1.31
C PHE A 118 8.31 2.73 -0.66
N HIS A 119 8.53 2.63 0.65
CA HIS A 119 7.95 1.61 1.51
C HIS A 119 6.87 2.25 2.37
N ILE A 120 5.71 1.60 2.45
CA ILE A 120 4.64 2.01 3.35
C ILE A 120 4.80 1.34 4.71
N ALA A 121 4.47 2.07 5.77
CA ALA A 121 4.43 1.56 7.14
C ALA A 121 3.33 2.28 7.94
N GLU A 122 2.95 1.69 9.06
CA GLU A 122 2.22 2.40 10.12
C GLU A 122 3.24 2.77 11.20
N ILE A 123 3.24 4.05 11.61
CA ILE A 123 4.04 4.52 12.74
C ILE A 123 3.20 5.53 13.53
N ASP A 124 3.02 5.27 14.82
CA ASP A 124 2.30 6.14 15.76
C ASP A 124 0.89 6.52 15.29
N GLY A 125 0.15 5.58 14.71
CA GLY A 125 -1.19 5.78 14.18
C GLY A 125 -1.25 6.62 12.90
N SER A 126 -0.11 6.81 12.22
CA SER A 126 -0.04 7.52 10.95
C SER A 126 0.41 6.60 9.82
N LEU A 127 -0.16 6.83 8.63
CA LEU A 127 0.34 6.19 7.41
C LEU A 127 1.67 6.85 7.07
N CYS A 128 2.71 6.05 6.91
CA CYS A 128 4.06 6.52 6.69
C CYS A 128 4.61 6.01 5.38
N VAL A 129 5.49 6.79 4.78
CA VAL A 129 6.23 6.44 3.57
C VAL A 129 7.71 6.71 3.77
N ALA A 130 8.53 5.66 3.63
CA ALA A 130 9.98 5.78 3.56
C ALA A 130 10.39 5.83 2.08
N VAL A 131 10.80 7.01 1.62
CA VAL A 131 11.21 7.26 0.24
C VAL A 131 12.70 6.99 0.08
N ASP A 132 13.06 6.17 -0.90
CA ASP A 132 14.43 5.82 -1.22
C ASP A 132 15.04 6.82 -2.22
N LEU A 133 15.88 7.72 -1.72
CA LEU A 133 16.58 8.73 -2.52
C LEU A 133 18.06 8.41 -2.70
N ARG A 134 18.46 7.15 -2.49
CA ARG A 134 19.87 6.76 -2.50
C ARG A 134 20.58 7.03 -3.82
N LEU A 135 19.84 6.96 -4.93
CA LEU A 135 20.40 7.15 -6.27
C LEU A 135 20.64 8.62 -6.63
N THR A 136 20.07 9.57 -5.90
CA THR A 136 20.16 11.01 -6.20
C THR A 136 20.92 11.78 -5.15
N VAL A 137 20.67 11.51 -3.85
CA VAL A 137 21.22 12.30 -2.75
C VAL A 137 21.75 11.46 -1.57
N GLU A 138 21.81 10.13 -1.69
CA GLU A 138 22.26 9.23 -0.61
C GLU A 138 21.48 9.42 0.72
N GLU A 139 20.16 9.62 0.63
CA GLU A 139 19.29 9.79 1.81
C GLU A 139 18.05 8.89 1.76
N TYR A 140 17.42 8.70 2.92
CA TYR A 140 16.00 8.35 3.02
C TYR A 140 15.20 9.52 3.57
N GLU A 141 13.98 9.70 3.07
CA GLU A 141 13.01 10.60 3.69
C GLU A 141 11.86 9.79 4.28
N LEU A 142 11.46 10.15 5.50
CA LEU A 142 10.25 9.61 6.13
C LEU A 142 9.15 10.66 6.07
N TRP A 143 8.05 10.33 5.39
CA TRP A 143 6.87 11.14 5.28
C TRP A 143 5.73 10.50 6.06
N THR A 144 4.86 11.33 6.65
CA THR A 144 3.72 10.87 7.46
C THR A 144 2.44 11.57 7.04
N ARG A 145 1.34 10.83 7.08
CA ARG A 145 -0.02 11.29 6.84
C ARG A 145 -0.92 10.76 7.95
N PRO A 146 -1.50 11.63 8.79
CA PRO A 146 -2.48 11.22 9.78
C PRO A 146 -3.67 10.53 9.09
N THR A 147 -4.35 9.62 9.78
CA THR A 147 -5.65 9.10 9.35
C THR A 147 -6.78 9.81 10.12
N GLY A 148 -7.87 10.15 9.43
CA GLY A 148 -9.01 10.86 10.02
C GLY A 148 -9.76 11.77 9.04
N SER A 149 -10.96 12.23 9.43
CA SER A 149 -11.88 13.05 8.61
C SER A 149 -11.63 14.56 8.66
N SER A 150 -10.52 15.02 9.26
CA SER A 150 -10.21 16.44 9.29
C SER A 150 -9.76 16.92 7.91
N SER A 151 -10.08 18.15 7.54
CA SER A 151 -9.78 18.77 6.25
C SER A 151 -8.27 19.00 5.97
N GLN A 152 -7.39 18.35 6.73
CA GLN A 152 -5.94 18.58 6.75
C GLN A 152 -5.16 17.25 6.64
N VAL A 153 -5.65 16.31 5.82
CA VAL A 153 -5.01 15.01 5.59
C VAL A 153 -3.93 15.10 4.50
N SER A 154 -2.90 15.92 4.73
CA SER A 154 -1.75 16.06 3.84
C SER A 154 -0.53 15.30 4.35
N TRP A 155 0.39 14.99 3.45
CA TRP A 155 1.71 14.47 3.80
C TRP A 155 2.57 15.57 4.45
N SER A 156 3.35 15.19 5.45
CA SER A 156 4.39 16.03 6.04
C SER A 156 5.70 15.25 6.15
N LEU A 157 6.83 15.93 5.92
CA LEU A 157 8.15 15.36 6.13
C LEU A 157 8.41 15.24 7.63
N ARG A 158 8.63 14.03 8.11
CA ARG A 158 8.94 13.75 9.52
C ARG A 158 10.43 13.81 9.81
N CYS A 159 11.26 13.19 8.96
CA CYS A 159 12.70 13.28 9.09
C CYS A 159 13.43 12.92 7.78
N ARG A 160 14.72 13.26 7.73
CA ARG A 160 15.68 12.80 6.72
C ARG A 160 16.76 11.97 7.39
N LEU A 161 17.14 10.88 6.76
CA LEU A 161 18.22 9.99 7.19
C LEU A 161 19.33 10.06 6.14
N SER A 162 20.36 10.84 6.44
CA SER A 162 21.56 10.87 5.60
C SER A 162 22.33 9.57 5.74
N LEU A 163 22.75 8.98 4.63
CA LEU A 163 23.57 7.77 4.62
C LEU A 163 25.07 8.07 4.56
N VAL A 164 25.43 9.33 4.30
CA VAL A 164 26.83 9.79 4.21
C VAL A 164 27.55 9.64 5.56
N SER A 165 26.81 9.69 6.66
CA SER A 165 27.32 9.58 8.04
C SER A 165 27.20 8.18 8.64
N LEU A 166 26.71 7.17 7.90
CA LEU A 166 26.62 5.81 8.41
C LEU A 166 28.00 5.12 8.40
N PRO A 167 28.38 4.38 9.48
CA PRO A 167 29.57 3.56 9.47
C PRO A 167 29.52 2.58 8.29
N ARG A 168 30.57 2.57 7.47
CA ARG A 168 30.64 1.63 6.35
C ARG A 168 30.78 0.22 6.91
N ALA A 169 30.17 -0.75 6.23
CA ALA A 169 30.20 -2.16 6.64
C ALA A 169 31.62 -2.76 6.74
N HIS A 170 32.65 -2.04 6.29
CA HIS A 170 34.05 -2.43 6.38
C HIS A 170 34.75 -2.05 7.70
N ASP A 171 34.07 -1.38 8.63
CA ASP A 171 34.63 -1.00 9.94
C ASP A 171 34.19 -1.93 11.10
N ARG A 172 33.86 -3.20 10.80
CA ARG A 172 33.60 -4.25 11.82
C ARG A 172 34.45 -5.49 11.58
#